data_AF-A0A180ENQ7-F1
#
_entry.id   AF-A0A180ENQ7-F1
#
_cell.length_a   1.000
_cell.length_b   1.000
_cell.length_c   1.000
_cell.angle_alpha   90.00
_cell.angle_beta   90.00
_cell.angle_gamma   90.00
#
_symmetry.space_group_name_H-M   'P 1'
#
loop_
_entity.id
_entity.type
_entity.pdbx_description
1 polymer ?
#
loop_
_entity_poly.entity_id
_entity_poly.type
_entity_poly.pdbx_seq_one_letter_code
_entity_poly.pdbx_strand_id
1 'polypeptide(L)'
;MPTLLLNLQERLPPAKLDEFLFAGWRPVGQQLYICDFIRTETDELYGCVQIRMPLATHQFKRKQRRLLRNNGERFRYVIHPATEVTREMREVNRRYQERHPDKARTDIDFHVGYYPSKRFVDTQQVEVYDGDRLVAFSYFDPGEQCMYSKVGVYDPAYKEFSLGIYTMLLEVQWAKDNGLAYYHPGYVSVDFPIFDYKLRLGPMDYRDCATGEWKTLPDNDPRHAPDPLHLNQAAMYRLSVDLEKAGFTGKVKEYPSLTARFYYPGHGGGLVDAPFVFQLDEGIANGRLTLITYDHVKRDYTVFNPGLSSLTDIKLQPIGPTGVRRYPRPVPVEIVHLTTPSTDIIVELCKKAREGFND
;
A
#
# COMPACT_ATOMS: atom_id res chain seq x y z
N MET A 1 -8.39 4.15 7.88
CA MET A 1 -7.44 3.24 8.58
C MET A 1 -6.09 3.90 8.48
N PRO A 2 -5.38 4.03 9.61
CA PRO A 2 -4.17 4.82 9.61
C PRO A 2 -3.06 4.14 8.81
N THR A 3 -2.29 4.93 8.08
CA THR A 3 -1.03 4.58 7.45
C THR A 3 0.03 4.34 8.53
N LEU A 4 0.34 3.08 8.83
CA LEU A 4 1.24 2.69 9.91
C LEU A 4 2.38 1.79 9.42
N LEU A 5 3.55 1.95 10.03
CA LEU A 5 4.72 1.08 9.88
C LEU A 5 5.07 0.52 11.26
N LEU A 6 5.10 -0.80 11.37
CA LEU A 6 5.44 -1.53 12.59
C LEU A 6 6.86 -2.11 12.46
N ASN A 7 7.74 -1.60 13.32
CA ASN A 7 9.09 -2.12 13.49
C ASN A 7 9.08 -3.31 14.45
N LEU A 8 9.22 -4.52 13.92
CA LEU A 8 9.31 -5.73 14.73
C LEU A 8 10.57 -5.70 15.59
N GLN A 9 10.44 -6.07 16.86
CA GLN A 9 11.54 -6.19 17.82
C GLN A 9 11.94 -7.63 18.08
N GLU A 10 11.05 -8.56 17.74
CA GLU A 10 11.21 -9.99 17.90
C GLU A 10 10.66 -10.71 16.68
N ARG A 11 10.97 -12.00 16.58
CA ARG A 11 10.47 -12.84 15.49
C ARG A 11 8.96 -12.92 15.55
N LEU A 12 8.31 -12.64 14.41
CA LEU A 12 6.87 -12.69 14.23
C LEU A 12 6.44 -14.15 14.04
N PRO A 13 5.61 -14.71 14.93
CA PRO A 13 5.07 -16.06 14.74
C PRO A 13 4.19 -16.16 13.48
N PRO A 14 4.19 -17.30 12.77
CA PRO A 14 3.36 -17.53 11.59
C PRO A 14 1.87 -17.21 11.76
N ALA A 15 1.22 -17.68 12.85
CA ALA A 15 -0.16 -17.31 13.17
C ALA A 15 -0.39 -15.79 13.29
N LYS A 16 0.60 -15.07 13.84
CA LYS A 16 0.49 -13.62 14.00
C LYS A 16 0.63 -12.90 12.66
N LEU A 17 1.46 -13.41 11.74
CA LEU A 17 1.51 -12.93 10.38
C LEU A 17 0.15 -13.09 9.68
N ASP A 18 -0.55 -14.22 9.88
CA ASP A 18 -1.90 -14.41 9.34
C ASP A 18 -2.88 -13.34 9.85
N GLU A 19 -2.91 -13.08 11.16
CA GLU A 19 -3.76 -12.01 11.74
C GLU A 19 -3.51 -10.65 11.06
N PHE A 20 -2.24 -10.31 10.86
CA PHE A 20 -1.83 -9.09 10.18
C PHE A 20 -2.32 -9.06 8.72
N LEU A 21 -2.08 -10.14 7.96
CA LEU A 21 -2.50 -10.24 6.55
C LEU A 21 -4.03 -10.17 6.41
N PHE A 22 -4.79 -10.81 7.29
CA PHE A 22 -6.26 -10.72 7.30
C PHE A 22 -6.75 -9.31 7.63
N ALA A 23 -6.06 -8.59 8.53
CA ALA A 23 -6.37 -7.21 8.85
C ALA A 23 -5.94 -6.20 7.77
N GLY A 24 -5.20 -6.65 6.74
CA GLY A 24 -4.73 -5.82 5.61
C GLY A 24 -3.33 -5.24 5.80
N TRP A 25 -2.61 -5.67 6.83
CA TRP A 25 -1.19 -5.38 7.01
C TRP A 25 -0.36 -6.24 6.05
N ARG A 26 0.82 -5.76 5.71
CA ARG A 26 1.68 -6.37 4.70
C ARG A 26 3.14 -6.33 5.15
N PRO A 27 3.91 -7.39 4.92
CA PRO A 27 5.36 -7.31 5.01
C PRO A 27 5.95 -6.27 4.06
N VAL A 28 6.85 -5.45 4.59
CA VAL A 28 7.75 -4.59 3.83
C VAL A 28 9.15 -4.79 4.39
N GLY A 29 9.96 -5.54 3.65
CA GLY A 29 11.24 -6.01 4.18
C GLY A 29 11.05 -6.93 5.38
N GLN A 30 11.67 -6.57 6.49
CA GLN A 30 11.54 -7.24 7.80
C GLN A 30 10.63 -6.45 8.77
N GLN A 31 9.76 -5.59 8.25
CA GLN A 31 8.77 -4.80 8.96
C GLN A 31 7.37 -5.12 8.44
N LEU A 32 6.32 -4.61 9.10
CA LEU A 32 4.95 -4.65 8.59
C LEU A 32 4.44 -3.23 8.36
N TYR A 33 3.63 -3.02 7.31
CA TYR A 33 2.94 -1.74 7.10
C TYR A 33 1.49 -1.96 6.70
N ILE A 34 0.70 -0.91 6.83
CA ILE A 34 -0.66 -0.84 6.31
C ILE A 34 -0.89 0.55 5.71
N CYS A 35 -1.40 0.59 4.47
CA CYS A 35 -1.63 1.83 3.72
C CYS A 35 -2.55 1.55 2.54
N ASP A 36 -3.66 2.27 2.43
CA ASP A 36 -4.61 2.09 1.32
C ASP A 36 -4.26 2.94 0.08
N PHE A 37 -3.10 3.60 0.10
CA PHE A 37 -2.62 4.46 -0.98
C PHE A 37 -1.20 4.10 -1.40
N ILE A 38 -0.86 4.39 -2.65
CA ILE A 38 0.50 4.36 -3.18
C ILE A 38 0.80 5.65 -3.91
N ARG A 39 2.05 6.08 -3.81
CA ARG A 39 2.59 7.19 -4.57
C ARG A 39 3.66 6.67 -5.51
N THR A 40 3.54 6.96 -6.80
CA THR A 40 4.47 6.50 -7.83
C THR A 40 5.72 7.37 -7.90
N GLU A 41 6.71 6.97 -8.70
CA GLU A 41 7.89 7.81 -8.98
C GLU A 41 7.54 9.07 -9.79
N THR A 42 6.47 9.02 -10.58
CA THR A 42 5.86 10.19 -11.23
C THR A 42 5.10 11.09 -10.24
N ASP A 43 5.10 10.73 -8.96
CA ASP A 43 4.51 11.47 -7.85
C ASP A 43 2.98 11.59 -7.94
N GLU A 44 2.36 10.65 -8.66
CA GLU A 44 0.91 10.45 -8.73
C GLU A 44 0.45 9.55 -7.58
N LEU A 45 -0.74 9.83 -7.06
CA LEU A 45 -1.33 9.10 -5.94
C LEU A 45 -2.47 8.20 -6.44
N TYR A 46 -2.46 6.95 -6.01
CA TYR A 46 -3.50 5.96 -6.37
C TYR A 46 -4.01 5.20 -5.16
N GLY A 47 -5.27 4.76 -5.22
CA GLY A 47 -5.85 3.83 -4.26
C GLY A 47 -5.35 2.41 -4.47
N CYS A 48 -5.23 1.66 -3.37
CA CYS A 48 -4.81 0.26 -3.36
C CYS A 48 -5.97 -0.65 -2.96
N VAL A 49 -6.35 -1.53 -3.87
CA VAL A 49 -7.26 -2.64 -3.61
C VAL A 49 -6.41 -3.86 -3.25
N GLN A 50 -6.41 -4.22 -1.97
CA GLN A 50 -5.69 -5.40 -1.48
C GLN A 50 -6.39 -6.65 -1.96
N ILE A 51 -5.61 -7.62 -2.45
CA ILE A 51 -6.13 -8.86 -3.02
C ILE A 51 -5.48 -10.08 -2.37
N ARG A 52 -6.22 -11.19 -2.36
CA ARG A 52 -5.72 -12.52 -1.99
C ARG A 52 -6.35 -13.57 -2.89
N MET A 53 -5.70 -14.70 -3.05
CA MET A 53 -6.21 -15.84 -3.79
C MET A 53 -6.64 -16.93 -2.82
N PRO A 54 -7.91 -17.35 -2.82
CA PRO A 54 -8.34 -18.58 -2.15
C PRO A 54 -7.68 -19.80 -2.82
N LEU A 55 -6.87 -20.55 -2.08
CA LEU A 55 -6.09 -21.68 -2.63
C LEU A 55 -6.91 -22.98 -2.70
N ALA A 56 -7.87 -23.18 -1.79
CA ALA A 56 -8.69 -24.39 -1.73
C ALA A 56 -9.44 -24.70 -3.04
N THR A 57 -9.91 -23.65 -3.73
CA THR A 57 -10.62 -23.77 -5.01
C THR A 57 -9.74 -23.45 -6.22
N HIS A 58 -8.46 -23.07 -5.99
CA HIS A 58 -7.58 -22.62 -7.06
C HIS A 58 -7.10 -23.77 -7.95
N GLN A 59 -7.31 -23.61 -9.26
CA GLN A 59 -6.80 -24.51 -10.28
C GLN A 59 -5.97 -23.73 -11.31
N PHE A 60 -4.74 -24.19 -11.57
CA PHE A 60 -3.89 -23.59 -12.60
C PHE A 60 -4.56 -23.69 -13.96
N LYS A 61 -4.70 -22.57 -14.67
CA LYS A 61 -5.21 -22.49 -16.05
C LYS A 61 -4.29 -23.25 -17.01
N ARG A 62 -4.82 -23.70 -18.17
CA ARG A 62 -4.04 -24.42 -19.20
C ARG A 62 -2.72 -23.73 -19.56
N LYS A 63 -2.73 -22.40 -19.71
CA LYS A 63 -1.54 -21.60 -20.01
C LYS A 63 -0.50 -21.59 -18.89
N GLN A 64 -0.94 -21.59 -17.62
CA GLN A 64 -0.05 -21.64 -16.46
C GLN A 64 0.57 -23.02 -16.31
N ARG A 65 -0.21 -24.10 -16.48
CA ARG A 65 0.33 -25.47 -16.51
C ARG A 65 1.36 -25.67 -17.61
N ARG A 66 1.11 -25.10 -18.80
CA ARG A 66 2.08 -25.11 -19.91
C ARG A 66 3.35 -24.33 -19.55
N LEU A 67 3.22 -23.14 -18.94
CA LEU A 67 4.36 -22.35 -18.50
C LEU A 67 5.19 -23.10 -17.45
N LEU A 68 4.55 -23.65 -16.42
CA LEU A 68 5.20 -24.44 -15.38
C LEU A 68 5.97 -25.62 -15.97
N ARG A 69 5.35 -26.39 -16.87
CA ARG A 69 6.00 -27.53 -17.53
C ARG A 69 7.18 -27.10 -18.41
N ASN A 70 6.95 -26.17 -19.34
CA ASN A 70 7.98 -25.75 -20.29
C ASN A 70 9.19 -25.11 -19.59
N ASN A 71 8.95 -24.28 -18.57
CA ASN A 71 10.03 -23.71 -17.79
C ASN A 71 10.70 -24.76 -16.89
N GLY A 72 9.95 -25.73 -16.34
CA GLY A 72 10.52 -26.82 -15.55
C GLY A 72 11.38 -27.81 -16.34
N GLU A 73 11.19 -27.91 -17.66
CA GLU A 73 12.07 -28.69 -18.55
C GLU A 73 13.42 -27.99 -18.81
N ARG A 74 13.44 -26.66 -18.73
CA ARG A 74 14.63 -25.83 -19.05
C ARG A 74 15.39 -25.38 -17.82
N PHE A 75 14.67 -24.89 -16.81
CA PHE A 75 15.24 -24.25 -15.64
C PHE A 75 15.13 -25.17 -14.43
N ARG A 76 16.19 -25.18 -13.61
CA ARG A 76 16.13 -25.76 -12.27
C ARG A 76 15.65 -24.70 -11.30
N TYR A 77 14.69 -25.03 -10.44
CA TYR A 77 14.30 -24.14 -9.35
C TYR A 77 14.51 -24.81 -7.99
N VAL A 78 14.72 -24.00 -6.96
CA VAL A 78 14.76 -24.42 -5.55
C VAL A 78 13.94 -23.46 -4.70
N ILE A 79 13.35 -23.96 -3.61
CA ILE A 79 12.62 -23.16 -2.63
C ILE A 79 13.16 -23.51 -1.25
N HIS A 80 13.60 -22.51 -0.48
CA HIS A 80 14.18 -22.71 0.85
C HIS A 80 14.13 -21.42 1.69
N PRO A 81 14.43 -21.48 3.00
CA PRO A 81 14.53 -20.28 3.82
C PRO A 81 15.53 -19.29 3.23
N ALA A 82 15.18 -18.00 3.27
CA ALA A 82 15.98 -16.97 2.64
C ALA A 82 17.38 -16.87 3.27
N THR A 83 18.40 -16.78 2.42
CA THR A 83 19.80 -16.71 2.83
C THR A 83 20.33 -15.29 2.74
N GLU A 84 21.61 -15.10 3.05
CA GLU A 84 22.29 -13.83 2.74
C GLU A 84 22.25 -13.57 1.22
N VAL A 85 22.16 -12.30 0.85
CA VAL A 85 22.10 -11.88 -0.54
C VAL A 85 23.44 -12.14 -1.23
N THR A 86 23.41 -12.97 -2.26
CA THR A 86 24.60 -13.31 -3.05
C THR A 86 24.96 -12.24 -4.07
N ARG A 87 26.16 -12.33 -4.64
CA ARG A 87 26.61 -11.44 -5.72
C ARG A 87 25.75 -11.61 -6.97
N GLU A 88 25.37 -12.85 -7.28
CA GLU A 88 24.53 -13.23 -8.41
C GLU A 88 23.14 -12.59 -8.29
N MET A 89 22.53 -12.61 -7.11
CA MET A 89 21.25 -11.93 -6.85
C MET A 89 21.35 -10.43 -7.09
N ARG A 90 22.43 -9.78 -6.62
CA ARG A 90 22.65 -8.34 -6.86
C ARG A 90 22.78 -8.03 -8.34
N GLU A 91 23.46 -8.87 -9.11
CA GLU A 91 23.61 -8.66 -10.56
C GLU A 91 22.29 -8.84 -11.32
N VAL A 92 21.50 -9.87 -10.98
CA VAL A 92 20.16 -10.06 -11.56
C VAL A 92 19.26 -8.86 -11.21
N ASN A 93 19.29 -8.39 -9.96
CA ASN A 93 18.53 -7.22 -9.51
C ASN A 93 18.95 -5.92 -10.21
N ARG A 94 20.25 -5.71 -10.41
CA ARG A 94 20.79 -4.55 -11.13
C ARG A 94 20.24 -4.50 -12.56
N ARG A 95 20.31 -5.62 -13.30
CA ARG A 95 19.75 -5.73 -14.67
C ARG A 95 18.25 -5.55 -14.70
N TYR A 96 17.54 -6.09 -13.69
CA TYR A 96 16.10 -5.91 -13.57
C TYR A 96 15.72 -4.44 -13.39
N GLN A 97 16.43 -3.70 -12.53
CA GLN A 97 16.20 -2.26 -12.30
C GLN A 97 16.44 -1.39 -13.53
N GLU A 98 17.45 -1.71 -14.34
CA GLU A 98 17.69 -1.00 -15.61
C GLU A 98 16.48 -1.04 -16.55
N ARG A 99 15.62 -2.06 -16.42
CA ARG A 99 14.40 -2.22 -17.23
C ARG A 99 13.12 -1.87 -16.48
N HIS A 100 13.12 -1.98 -15.16
CA HIS A 100 11.96 -1.78 -14.29
C HIS A 100 12.36 -0.96 -13.06
N PRO A 101 12.76 0.32 -13.23
CA PRO A 101 13.23 1.15 -12.12
C PRO A 101 12.20 1.23 -10.98
N ASP A 102 10.91 1.30 -11.32
CA ASP A 102 9.82 1.43 -10.34
C ASP A 102 9.47 0.14 -9.56
N LYS A 103 10.08 -1.01 -9.91
CA LYS A 103 9.64 -2.32 -9.39
C LYS A 103 10.66 -3.01 -8.49
N ALA A 104 11.85 -2.44 -8.35
CA ALA A 104 12.91 -3.04 -7.58
C ALA A 104 13.75 -1.99 -6.87
N ARG A 105 14.34 -2.43 -5.76
CA ARG A 105 15.19 -1.61 -4.90
C ARG A 105 16.61 -2.11 -4.95
N THR A 106 17.57 -1.19 -5.00
CA THR A 106 19.00 -1.51 -5.11
C THR A 106 19.47 -2.37 -3.94
N ASP A 107 19.04 -2.02 -2.74
CA ASP A 107 19.35 -2.75 -1.51
C ASP A 107 18.39 -3.92 -1.31
N ILE A 108 18.63 -5.09 -1.89
CA ILE A 108 17.74 -6.26 -1.72
C ILE A 108 17.85 -6.93 -0.34
N ASP A 109 18.89 -6.64 0.44
CA ASP A 109 19.10 -7.20 1.79
C ASP A 109 17.95 -6.87 2.74
N PHE A 110 17.27 -5.73 2.54
CA PHE A 110 16.13 -5.39 3.39
C PHE A 110 14.94 -6.36 3.27
N HIS A 111 14.85 -7.18 2.21
CA HIS A 111 13.85 -8.26 2.17
C HIS A 111 14.14 -9.40 3.15
N VAL A 112 15.42 -9.65 3.46
CA VAL A 112 15.88 -10.80 4.24
C VAL A 112 16.58 -10.40 5.55
N GLY A 113 16.68 -9.10 5.82
CA GLY A 113 17.42 -8.52 6.94
C GLY A 113 18.93 -8.46 6.67
N TYR A 114 19.54 -7.30 6.98
CA TYR A 114 20.99 -7.10 6.85
C TYR A 114 21.83 -8.00 7.76
N TYR A 115 21.23 -8.48 8.85
CA TYR A 115 21.89 -9.35 9.82
C TYR A 115 20.93 -10.48 10.23
N PRO A 116 21.44 -11.68 10.54
CA PRO A 116 20.60 -12.77 11.05
C PRO A 116 19.74 -12.39 12.26
N SER A 117 20.25 -11.53 13.15
CA SER A 117 19.52 -11.03 14.33
C SER A 117 18.34 -10.09 14.00
N LYS A 118 18.21 -9.65 12.74
CA LYS A 118 17.13 -8.78 12.26
C LYS A 118 16.18 -9.50 11.30
N ARG A 119 16.16 -10.83 11.31
CA ARG A 119 15.21 -11.68 10.59
C ARG A 119 13.96 -11.88 11.42
N PHE A 120 13.08 -10.89 11.40
CA PHE A 120 11.86 -10.89 12.18
C PHE A 120 10.71 -11.63 11.49
N VAL A 121 10.74 -11.75 10.16
CA VAL A 121 9.74 -12.50 9.38
C VAL A 121 10.43 -13.71 8.74
N ASP A 122 9.75 -14.85 8.72
CA ASP A 122 10.28 -16.14 8.24
C ASP A 122 10.34 -16.24 6.70
N THR A 123 11.00 -15.26 6.08
CA THR A 123 11.10 -15.14 4.63
C THR A 123 11.71 -16.39 4.00
N GLN A 124 11.00 -16.93 3.02
CA GLN A 124 11.45 -17.96 2.12
C GLN A 124 11.85 -17.34 0.78
N GLN A 125 12.63 -18.07 -0.01
CA GLN A 125 13.05 -17.65 -1.33
C GLN A 125 12.84 -18.74 -2.37
N VAL A 126 12.43 -18.32 -3.57
CA VAL A 126 12.51 -19.12 -4.79
C VAL A 126 13.75 -18.67 -5.56
N GLU A 127 14.52 -19.61 -6.07
CA GLU A 127 15.61 -19.33 -7.00
C GLU A 127 15.44 -20.15 -8.27
N VAL A 128 15.68 -19.54 -9.43
CA VAL A 128 15.55 -20.17 -10.74
C VAL A 128 16.88 -20.05 -11.48
N TYR A 129 17.37 -21.19 -11.96
CA TYR A 129 18.67 -21.36 -12.58
C TYR A 129 18.56 -21.86 -14.02
N ASP A 130 19.36 -21.28 -14.92
CA ASP A 130 19.66 -21.81 -16.26
C ASP A 130 21.07 -22.44 -16.20
N GLY A 131 21.12 -23.77 -16.08
CA GLY A 131 22.34 -24.47 -15.65
C GLY A 131 22.76 -24.06 -14.23
N ASP A 132 23.93 -23.44 -14.11
CA ASP A 132 24.47 -22.91 -12.84
C ASP A 132 24.23 -21.41 -12.67
N ARG A 133 23.66 -20.73 -13.68
CA ARG A 133 23.43 -19.29 -13.64
C ARG A 133 22.08 -18.99 -13.01
N LEU A 134 22.07 -18.20 -11.93
CA LEU A 134 20.84 -17.62 -11.38
C LEU A 134 20.23 -16.64 -12.39
N VAL A 135 18.96 -16.84 -12.74
CA VAL A 135 18.23 -16.04 -13.74
C VAL A 135 16.96 -15.39 -13.19
N ALA A 136 16.43 -15.88 -12.08
CA ALA A 136 15.37 -15.21 -11.33
C ALA A 136 15.37 -15.64 -9.87
N PHE A 137 14.81 -14.79 -9.01
CA PHE A 137 14.51 -15.13 -7.63
C PHE A 137 13.26 -14.38 -7.15
N SER A 138 12.61 -14.90 -6.12
CA SER A 138 11.54 -14.18 -5.42
C SER A 138 11.61 -14.43 -3.92
N TYR A 139 11.04 -13.51 -3.14
CA TYR A 139 10.89 -13.64 -1.69
C TYR A 139 9.42 -13.66 -1.31
N PHE A 140 9.08 -14.49 -0.33
CA PHE A 140 7.74 -14.58 0.22
C PHE A 140 7.77 -14.92 1.71
N ASP A 141 6.70 -14.59 2.42
CA ASP A 141 6.57 -14.85 3.85
C ASP A 141 5.37 -15.77 4.13
N PRO A 142 5.61 -17.00 4.60
CA PRO A 142 4.54 -17.90 5.02
C PRO A 142 4.08 -17.60 6.45
N GLY A 143 2.76 -17.58 6.65
CA GLY A 143 2.09 -17.77 7.93
C GLY A 143 1.65 -19.23 8.11
N GLU A 144 0.68 -19.50 8.98
CA GLU A 144 0.12 -20.84 9.17
C GLU A 144 -0.98 -21.16 8.15
N GLN A 145 -1.81 -20.19 7.83
CA GLN A 145 -2.96 -20.34 6.93
C GLN A 145 -2.78 -19.58 5.62
N CYS A 146 -1.96 -18.55 5.59
CA CYS A 146 -1.74 -17.78 4.37
C CYS A 146 -0.27 -17.43 4.18
N MET A 147 0.05 -16.86 3.03
CA MET A 147 1.39 -16.35 2.77
C MET A 147 1.34 -15.05 1.96
N TYR A 148 2.40 -14.27 2.04
CA TYR A 148 2.54 -13.01 1.30
C TYR A 148 3.70 -13.07 0.31
N SER A 149 3.44 -12.77 -0.96
CA SER A 149 4.48 -12.60 -1.99
C SER A 149 5.08 -11.20 -1.91
N LYS A 150 6.38 -11.10 -1.60
CA LYS A 150 7.05 -9.81 -1.37
C LYS A 150 7.55 -9.17 -2.67
N VAL A 151 8.41 -9.88 -3.39
CA VAL A 151 9.10 -9.36 -4.57
C VAL A 151 9.53 -10.50 -5.48
N GLY A 152 9.46 -10.29 -6.78
CA GLY A 152 10.01 -11.18 -7.80
C GLY A 152 10.92 -10.42 -8.75
N VAL A 153 12.11 -10.94 -8.97
CA VAL A 153 13.18 -10.32 -9.76
C VAL A 153 13.68 -11.33 -10.78
N TYR A 154 13.89 -10.91 -12.02
CA TYR A 154 14.43 -11.78 -13.07
C TYR A 154 15.38 -11.03 -14.00
N ASP A 155 16.29 -11.77 -14.64
CA ASP A 155 17.18 -11.23 -15.66
C ASP A 155 16.36 -10.90 -16.93
N PRO A 156 16.25 -9.63 -17.36
CA PRO A 156 15.43 -9.25 -18.50
C PRO A 156 15.83 -9.90 -19.84
N ALA A 157 17.03 -10.48 -19.95
CA ALA A 157 17.41 -11.31 -21.09
C ALA A 157 16.48 -12.55 -21.25
N TYR A 158 15.84 -12.98 -20.16
CA TYR A 158 14.93 -14.12 -20.10
C TYR A 158 13.45 -13.73 -20.14
N LYS A 159 13.11 -12.51 -20.59
CA LYS A 159 11.73 -11.99 -20.59
C LYS A 159 10.72 -12.90 -21.31
N GLU A 160 11.15 -13.64 -22.33
CA GLU A 160 10.30 -14.56 -23.11
C GLU A 160 9.79 -15.76 -22.29
N PHE A 161 10.48 -16.12 -21.20
CA PHE A 161 10.10 -17.20 -20.29
C PHE A 161 9.16 -16.74 -19.17
N SER A 162 8.78 -15.47 -19.14
CA SER A 162 7.87 -14.90 -18.13
C SER A 162 8.30 -15.22 -16.69
N LEU A 163 9.61 -15.17 -16.40
CA LEU A 163 10.17 -15.66 -15.13
C LEU A 163 9.54 -15.01 -13.89
N GLY A 164 9.14 -13.73 -13.96
CA GLY A 164 8.42 -13.09 -12.85
C GLY A 164 7.04 -13.70 -12.54
N ILE A 165 6.28 -14.14 -13.56
CA ILE A 165 5.03 -14.88 -13.33
C ILE A 165 5.35 -16.33 -12.92
N TYR A 166 6.40 -16.91 -13.49
CA TYR A 166 6.81 -18.27 -13.17
C TYR A 166 7.15 -18.43 -11.69
N THR A 167 7.91 -17.52 -11.09
CA THR A 167 8.22 -17.56 -9.64
C THR A 167 6.95 -17.44 -8.79
N MET A 168 6.00 -16.57 -9.16
CA MET A 168 4.71 -16.49 -8.46
C MET A 168 3.90 -17.79 -8.58
N LEU A 169 3.94 -18.48 -9.72
CA LEU A 169 3.27 -19.77 -9.87
C LEU A 169 3.96 -20.87 -9.04
N LEU A 170 5.29 -20.83 -8.90
CA LEU A 170 6.02 -21.72 -8.01
C LEU A 170 5.66 -21.47 -6.54
N GLU A 171 5.52 -20.20 -6.13
CA GLU A 171 5.02 -19.84 -4.80
C GLU A 171 3.60 -20.36 -4.56
N VAL A 172 2.68 -20.18 -5.52
CA VAL A 172 1.31 -20.72 -5.41
C VAL A 172 1.31 -22.24 -5.31
N GLN A 173 2.16 -22.93 -6.07
CA GLN A 173 2.30 -24.39 -5.97
C GLN A 173 2.83 -24.78 -4.58
N TRP A 174 3.88 -24.13 -4.10
CA TRP A 174 4.42 -24.35 -2.76
C TRP A 174 3.37 -24.10 -1.66
N ALA A 175 2.57 -23.03 -1.78
CA ALA A 175 1.50 -22.72 -0.84
C ALA A 175 0.47 -23.85 -0.75
N LYS A 176 0.07 -24.39 -1.91
CA LYS A 176 -0.86 -25.52 -2.01
C LYS A 176 -0.27 -26.79 -1.42
N ASP A 177 0.98 -27.09 -1.72
CA ASP A 177 1.68 -28.28 -1.22
C ASP A 177 1.87 -28.25 0.30
N ASN A 178 1.91 -27.04 0.89
CA ASN A 178 1.97 -26.82 2.34
C ASN A 178 0.59 -26.60 2.99
N GLY A 179 -0.51 -26.80 2.25
CA GLY A 179 -1.87 -26.74 2.80
C GLY A 179 -2.35 -25.35 3.20
N LEU A 180 -1.74 -24.29 2.67
CA LEU A 180 -2.18 -22.92 2.93
C LEU A 180 -3.55 -22.65 2.29
N ALA A 181 -4.37 -21.86 2.98
CA ALA A 181 -5.71 -21.46 2.54
C ALA A 181 -5.69 -20.24 1.61
N TYR A 182 -4.76 -19.31 1.79
CA TYR A 182 -4.71 -18.06 1.02
C TYR A 182 -3.31 -17.67 0.56
N TYR A 183 -3.21 -17.12 -0.64
CA TYR A 183 -1.98 -16.50 -1.17
C TYR A 183 -2.22 -15.01 -1.40
N HIS A 184 -1.45 -14.15 -0.74
CA HIS A 184 -1.55 -12.69 -0.85
C HIS A 184 -0.47 -12.16 -1.81
N PRO A 185 -0.80 -11.81 -3.06
CA PRO A 185 0.14 -11.18 -4.00
C PRO A 185 0.30 -9.67 -3.78
N GLY A 186 -0.27 -9.11 -2.70
CA GLY A 186 -0.28 -7.68 -2.41
C GLY A 186 -1.58 -7.01 -2.85
N TYR A 187 -1.46 -5.97 -3.67
CA TYR A 187 -2.57 -5.13 -4.10
C TYR A 187 -2.52 -4.84 -5.60
N VAL A 188 -3.65 -4.36 -6.11
CA VAL A 188 -3.86 -3.75 -7.43
C VAL A 188 -4.45 -2.35 -7.25
N SER A 189 -4.63 -1.61 -8.33
CA SER A 189 -5.22 -0.27 -8.32
C SER A 189 -6.21 -0.14 -9.46
N VAL A 190 -7.30 0.60 -9.24
CA VAL A 190 -8.35 0.82 -10.24
C VAL A 190 -7.82 1.64 -11.42
N ASP A 191 -7.07 2.70 -11.14
CA ASP A 191 -6.58 3.64 -12.16
C ASP A 191 -5.09 3.47 -12.50
N PHE A 192 -4.44 2.45 -11.94
CA PHE A 192 -3.03 2.18 -12.17
C PHE A 192 -2.76 0.68 -12.43
N PRO A 193 -2.94 0.22 -13.69
CA PRO A 193 -2.99 -1.21 -14.05
C PRO A 193 -1.62 -1.92 -14.06
N ILE A 194 -0.53 -1.25 -13.62
CA ILE A 194 0.81 -1.84 -13.64
C ILE A 194 0.91 -3.12 -12.78
N PHE A 195 0.02 -3.28 -11.80
CA PHE A 195 -0.05 -4.41 -10.89
C PHE A 195 -1.05 -5.50 -11.30
N ASP A 196 -1.80 -5.30 -12.39
CA ASP A 196 -2.85 -6.23 -12.84
C ASP A 196 -2.31 -7.58 -13.28
N TYR A 197 -1.00 -7.69 -13.51
CA TYR A 197 -0.38 -8.99 -13.78
C TYR A 197 -0.65 -10.01 -12.66
N LYS A 198 -0.88 -9.56 -11.41
CA LYS A 198 -1.24 -10.42 -10.27
C LYS A 198 -2.58 -11.12 -10.48
N LEU A 199 -3.56 -10.43 -11.08
CA LEU A 199 -4.88 -10.98 -11.43
C LEU A 199 -4.79 -12.11 -12.47
N ARG A 200 -3.67 -12.22 -13.19
CA ARG A 200 -3.44 -13.30 -14.15
C ARG A 200 -3.23 -14.66 -13.48
N LEU A 201 -2.93 -14.69 -12.18
CA LEU A 201 -2.70 -15.91 -11.42
C LEU A 201 -4.00 -16.70 -11.22
N GLY A 202 -5.12 -16.03 -10.97
CA GLY A 202 -6.40 -16.72 -10.71
C GLY A 202 -7.47 -15.75 -10.21
N PRO A 203 -8.69 -16.26 -9.95
CA PRO A 203 -9.72 -15.50 -9.24
C PRO A 203 -9.22 -15.05 -7.87
N MET A 204 -9.52 -13.81 -7.52
CA MET A 204 -9.11 -13.19 -6.26
C MET A 204 -10.31 -12.84 -5.39
N ASP A 205 -10.07 -12.77 -4.08
CA ASP A 205 -10.84 -11.93 -3.17
C ASP A 205 -10.16 -10.55 -3.09
N TYR A 206 -10.93 -9.53 -2.78
CA TYR A 206 -10.43 -8.22 -2.36
C TYR A 206 -10.84 -7.91 -0.92
N ARG A 207 -10.05 -7.07 -0.25
CA ARG A 207 -10.43 -6.50 1.05
C ARG A 207 -11.22 -5.22 0.81
N ASP A 208 -12.48 -5.20 1.23
CA ASP A 208 -13.31 -4.00 1.22
C ASP A 208 -12.68 -2.96 2.15
N CYS A 209 -12.29 -1.80 1.61
CA CYS A 209 -11.60 -0.78 2.39
C CYS A 209 -12.50 -0.15 3.46
N ALA A 210 -13.83 -0.14 3.27
CA ALA A 210 -14.77 0.44 4.22
C ALA A 210 -15.12 -0.54 5.36
N THR A 211 -15.34 -1.82 5.06
CA THR A 211 -15.74 -2.82 6.07
C THR A 211 -14.58 -3.63 6.63
N GLY A 212 -13.46 -3.70 5.91
CA GLY A 212 -12.33 -4.57 6.22
C GLY A 212 -12.56 -6.05 5.91
N GLU A 213 -13.74 -6.40 5.38
CA GLU A 213 -14.09 -7.77 5.03
C GLU A 213 -13.45 -8.20 3.72
N TRP A 214 -13.17 -9.49 3.60
CA TRP A 214 -12.72 -10.09 2.35
C TRP A 214 -13.91 -10.60 1.55
N LYS A 215 -14.00 -10.18 0.29
CA LYS A 215 -15.11 -10.50 -0.63
C LYS A 215 -14.55 -10.99 -1.96
N THR A 216 -15.24 -11.88 -2.64
CA THR A 216 -14.88 -12.28 -4.01
C THR A 216 -14.80 -11.06 -4.92
N LEU A 217 -13.73 -10.92 -5.71
CA LEU A 217 -13.58 -9.86 -6.70
C LEU A 217 -14.38 -10.22 -7.97
N PRO A 218 -15.50 -9.53 -8.26
CA PRO A 218 -16.34 -9.88 -9.41
C PRO A 218 -15.60 -9.72 -10.73
N ASP A 219 -15.74 -10.70 -11.63
CA ASP A 219 -15.02 -10.81 -12.91
C ASP A 219 -13.49 -10.74 -12.80
N ASN A 220 -12.96 -10.84 -11.57
CA ASN A 220 -11.56 -10.60 -11.25
C ASN A 220 -11.06 -9.22 -11.72
N ASP A 221 -11.95 -8.21 -11.67
CA ASP A 221 -11.72 -6.85 -12.14
C ASP A 221 -11.69 -5.87 -10.96
N PRO A 222 -10.58 -5.13 -10.74
CA PRO A 222 -10.44 -4.22 -9.62
C PRO A 222 -11.47 -3.08 -9.62
N ARG A 223 -12.07 -2.74 -10.77
CA ARG A 223 -13.09 -1.68 -10.89
C ARG A 223 -14.37 -2.00 -10.13
N HIS A 224 -14.60 -3.26 -9.78
CA HIS A 224 -15.75 -3.68 -8.96
C HIS A 224 -15.50 -3.56 -7.45
N ALA A 225 -14.27 -3.25 -7.02
CA ALA A 225 -13.96 -2.97 -5.63
C ALA A 225 -14.06 -1.46 -5.34
N PRO A 226 -14.46 -1.06 -4.12
CA PRO A 226 -14.43 0.34 -3.72
C PRO A 226 -12.98 0.83 -3.64
N ASP A 227 -12.64 1.80 -4.49
CA ASP A 227 -11.32 2.42 -4.49
C ASP A 227 -11.20 3.44 -3.33
N PRO A 228 -10.20 3.29 -2.44
CA PRO A 228 -10.07 4.15 -1.26
C PRO A 228 -9.78 5.61 -1.61
N LEU A 229 -9.08 5.89 -2.72
CA LEU A 229 -8.79 7.25 -3.16
C LEU A 229 -10.05 7.93 -3.71
N HIS A 230 -10.82 7.24 -4.55
CA HIS A 230 -12.10 7.72 -5.05
C HIS A 230 -13.10 7.99 -3.92
N LEU A 231 -13.19 7.10 -2.93
CA LEU A 231 -14.03 7.32 -1.74
C LEU A 231 -13.62 8.59 -0.99
N ASN A 232 -12.30 8.81 -0.82
CA ASN A 232 -11.79 10.00 -0.16
C ASN A 232 -12.11 11.27 -0.97
N GLN A 233 -11.82 11.27 -2.27
CA GLN A 233 -12.10 12.41 -3.16
C GLN A 233 -13.58 12.77 -3.20
N ALA A 234 -14.47 11.77 -3.29
CA ALA A 234 -15.91 12.00 -3.29
C ALA A 234 -16.40 12.65 -1.98
N ALA A 235 -15.85 12.24 -0.84
CA ALA A 235 -16.14 12.86 0.45
C ALA A 235 -15.64 14.32 0.52
N MET A 236 -14.40 14.56 0.09
CA MET A 236 -13.83 15.91 0.05
C MET A 236 -14.58 16.84 -0.90
N TYR A 237 -15.06 16.33 -2.04
CA TYR A 237 -15.91 17.06 -2.97
C TYR A 237 -17.27 17.43 -2.34
N ARG A 238 -17.93 16.47 -1.67
CA ARG A 238 -19.19 16.72 -0.96
C ARG A 238 -19.03 17.81 0.10
N LEU A 239 -18.00 17.71 0.94
CA LEU A 239 -17.66 18.73 1.92
C LEU A 239 -17.49 20.12 1.29
N SER A 240 -16.75 20.19 0.19
CA SER A 240 -16.51 21.45 -0.53
C SER A 240 -17.83 22.10 -0.99
N VAL A 241 -18.72 21.31 -1.60
CA VAL A 241 -20.02 21.78 -2.11
C VAL A 241 -20.92 22.26 -0.97
N ASP A 242 -20.97 21.53 0.16
CA ASP A 242 -21.84 21.88 1.28
C ASP A 242 -21.36 23.14 2.01
N LEU A 243 -20.05 23.32 2.17
CA LEU A 243 -19.45 24.55 2.72
C LEU A 243 -19.68 25.76 1.81
N GLU A 244 -19.50 25.59 0.49
CA GLU A 244 -19.70 26.66 -0.48
C GLU A 244 -21.15 27.15 -0.49
N LYS A 245 -22.12 26.22 -0.49
CA LYS A 245 -23.56 26.55 -0.36
C LYS A 245 -23.89 27.32 0.92
N ALA A 246 -23.14 27.08 1.99
CA ALA A 246 -23.30 27.76 3.27
C ALA A 246 -22.52 29.08 3.36
N GLY A 247 -21.85 29.52 2.28
CA GLY A 247 -21.09 30.76 2.24
C GLY A 247 -19.73 30.69 2.94
N PHE A 248 -19.09 29.52 2.96
CA PHE A 248 -17.70 29.34 3.39
C PHE A 248 -16.81 29.01 2.21
N THR A 249 -15.63 29.63 2.16
CA THR A 249 -14.63 29.38 1.11
C THR A 249 -13.48 28.54 1.64
N GLY A 250 -12.88 27.76 0.75
CA GLY A 250 -11.73 26.93 1.05
C GLY A 250 -11.30 26.10 -0.15
N LYS A 251 -10.25 25.30 0.01
CA LYS A 251 -9.69 24.49 -1.07
C LYS A 251 -9.26 23.11 -0.59
N VAL A 252 -9.62 22.10 -1.36
CA VAL A 252 -9.01 20.77 -1.27
C VAL A 252 -7.56 20.86 -1.76
N LYS A 253 -6.65 20.31 -0.97
CA LYS A 253 -5.23 20.17 -1.29
C LYS A 253 -4.82 18.72 -1.12
N GLU A 254 -3.98 18.24 -2.03
CA GLU A 254 -3.30 16.98 -1.87
C GLU A 254 -2.32 17.08 -0.69
N TYR A 255 -2.19 16.01 0.10
CA TYR A 255 -1.26 15.90 1.21
C TYR A 255 -0.21 14.82 0.93
N PRO A 256 0.94 15.20 0.36
CA PRO A 256 1.98 14.24 -0.04
C PRO A 256 2.66 13.56 1.13
N SER A 257 2.66 14.19 2.30
CA SER A 257 3.27 13.67 3.53
C SER A 257 2.39 12.63 4.25
N LEU A 258 1.45 11.97 3.56
CA LEU A 258 0.60 10.93 4.16
C LEU A 258 1.40 9.73 4.72
N THR A 259 2.58 9.46 4.16
CA THR A 259 3.53 8.46 4.68
C THR A 259 4.54 9.03 5.67
N ALA A 260 4.46 10.32 6.02
CA ALA A 260 5.40 10.94 6.96
C ALA A 260 5.44 10.23 8.32
N ARG A 261 4.34 9.59 8.72
CA ARG A 261 4.27 8.76 9.93
C ARG A 261 5.28 7.60 9.92
N PHE A 262 5.72 7.13 8.76
CA PHE A 262 6.76 6.10 8.64
C PHE A 262 8.14 6.63 9.02
N TYR A 263 8.44 7.87 8.63
CA TYR A 263 9.75 8.49 8.80
C TYR A 263 9.91 9.18 10.15
N TYR A 264 8.80 9.54 10.79
CA TYR A 264 8.76 10.28 12.05
C TYR A 264 7.96 9.52 13.13
N PRO A 265 8.38 8.31 13.53
CA PRO A 265 7.62 7.46 14.46
C PRO A 265 7.43 8.09 15.85
N GLY A 266 8.34 8.97 16.28
CA GLY A 266 8.20 9.74 17.52
C GLY A 266 7.05 10.77 17.51
N HIS A 267 6.48 11.06 16.33
CA HIS A 267 5.29 11.92 16.15
C HIS A 267 4.03 11.10 15.82
N GLY A 268 4.10 9.77 15.94
CA GLY A 268 3.09 8.80 15.50
C GLY A 268 1.72 8.87 16.20
N GLY A 269 1.48 9.83 17.10
CA GLY A 269 0.18 10.08 17.72
C GLY A 269 -0.56 11.30 17.17
N GLY A 270 0.03 12.07 16.24
CA GLY A 270 -0.54 13.37 15.89
C GLY A 270 -0.07 13.99 14.58
N LEU A 271 0.30 13.22 13.55
CA LEU A 271 0.39 13.74 12.18
C LEU A 271 -0.86 13.36 11.38
N VAL A 272 -1.23 14.19 10.41
CA VAL A 272 -2.31 13.91 9.45
C VAL A 272 -2.02 12.62 8.70
N ASP A 273 -3.10 11.84 8.53
CA ASP A 273 -3.09 10.53 7.89
C ASP A 273 -4.27 10.43 6.92
N ALA A 274 -4.21 11.29 5.90
CA ALA A 274 -5.22 11.38 4.86
C ALA A 274 -4.54 11.81 3.55
N PRO A 275 -5.03 11.36 2.38
CA PRO A 275 -4.45 11.73 1.09
C PRO A 275 -4.72 13.20 0.72
N PHE A 276 -5.77 13.80 1.29
CA PHE A 276 -6.19 15.18 1.07
C PHE A 276 -6.50 15.90 2.37
N VAL A 277 -6.32 17.22 2.35
CA VAL A 277 -6.80 18.15 3.38
C VAL A 277 -7.66 19.21 2.71
N PHE A 278 -8.79 19.56 3.31
CA PHE A 278 -9.54 20.77 2.96
C PHE A 278 -9.05 21.89 3.86
N GLN A 279 -8.58 22.97 3.27
CA GLN A 279 -8.18 24.17 3.99
C GLN A 279 -9.30 25.20 3.91
N LEU A 280 -9.87 25.57 5.05
CA LEU A 280 -10.78 26.71 5.16
C LEU A 280 -9.99 28.02 5.02
N ASP A 281 -10.53 28.99 4.28
CA ASP A 281 -9.93 30.33 4.15
C ASP A 281 -10.15 31.15 5.43
N GLU A 282 -11.37 31.10 5.98
CA GLU A 282 -11.72 31.66 7.28
C GLU A 282 -11.66 30.54 8.34
N GLY A 283 -10.65 30.59 9.21
CA GLY A 283 -10.48 29.62 10.29
C GLY A 283 -11.60 29.69 11.35
N ILE A 284 -11.87 28.58 12.02
CA ILE A 284 -12.97 28.45 13.01
C ILE A 284 -12.57 29.07 14.38
N ALA A 285 -11.29 29.26 14.68
CA ALA A 285 -10.81 29.80 15.96
C ALA A 285 -9.76 30.91 15.77
N ASN A 286 -10.04 32.15 16.20
CA ASN A 286 -9.14 33.33 16.19
C ASN A 286 -8.27 33.48 14.92
N GLY A 287 -8.82 33.26 13.72
CA GLY A 287 -8.05 33.31 12.47
C GLY A 287 -6.95 32.25 12.32
N ARG A 288 -6.90 31.25 13.21
CA ARG A 288 -6.01 30.09 13.08
C ARG A 288 -6.48 29.23 11.91
N LEU A 289 -5.52 28.82 11.08
CA LEU A 289 -5.74 27.87 9.99
C LEU A 289 -6.57 26.67 10.45
N THR A 290 -7.66 26.35 9.76
CA THR A 290 -8.45 25.15 10.02
C THR A 290 -8.34 24.19 8.84
N LEU A 291 -8.05 22.94 9.15
CA LEU A 291 -7.97 21.86 8.19
C LEU A 291 -9.04 20.81 8.48
N ILE A 292 -9.52 20.17 7.42
CA ILE A 292 -10.49 19.08 7.50
C ILE A 292 -9.94 17.90 6.70
N THR A 293 -9.94 16.72 7.29
CA THR A 293 -9.55 15.46 6.65
C THR A 293 -10.69 14.46 6.69
N TYR A 294 -10.65 13.44 5.84
CA TYR A 294 -11.63 12.35 5.84
C TYR A 294 -10.93 10.99 5.93
N ASP A 295 -11.41 10.11 6.82
CA ASP A 295 -10.99 8.70 6.90
C ASP A 295 -12.04 7.81 6.20
N HIS A 296 -11.66 7.17 5.09
CA HIS A 296 -12.58 6.35 4.29
C HIS A 296 -13.02 5.05 4.98
N VAL A 297 -12.31 4.61 6.02
CA VAL A 297 -12.62 3.40 6.79
C VAL A 297 -13.57 3.72 7.94
N LYS A 298 -13.29 4.80 8.69
CA LYS A 298 -14.21 5.27 9.74
C LYS A 298 -15.43 6.01 9.19
N ARG A 299 -15.32 6.52 7.96
CA ARG A 299 -16.33 7.29 7.24
C ARG A 299 -16.69 8.58 7.96
N ASP A 300 -15.69 9.20 8.59
CA ASP A 300 -15.80 10.45 9.32
C ASP A 300 -14.83 11.51 8.78
N TYR A 301 -15.25 12.76 8.94
CA TYR A 301 -14.42 13.94 8.80
C TYR A 301 -13.83 14.29 10.16
N THR A 302 -12.62 14.83 10.17
CA THR A 302 -12.01 15.44 11.36
C THR A 302 -11.69 16.89 11.06
N VAL A 303 -12.24 17.81 11.85
CA VAL A 303 -12.01 19.26 11.78
C VAL A 303 -11.02 19.63 12.88
N PHE A 304 -9.89 20.23 12.51
CA PHE A 304 -8.82 20.50 13.47
C PHE A 304 -8.01 21.76 13.10
N ASN A 305 -7.34 22.35 14.10
CA ASN A 305 -6.24 23.27 13.84
C ASN A 305 -4.92 22.51 13.77
N PRO A 306 -4.06 22.80 12.78
CA PRO A 306 -2.75 22.18 12.68
C PRO A 306 -1.79 22.77 13.71
N GLY A 307 -0.93 21.92 14.26
CA GLY A 307 0.18 22.33 15.12
C GLY A 307 1.35 22.91 14.33
N LEU A 308 2.29 23.53 15.03
CA LEU A 308 3.54 23.99 14.44
C LEU A 308 4.40 22.80 14.02
N SER A 309 4.92 22.86 12.79
CA SER A 309 5.83 21.86 12.23
C SER A 309 7.04 22.55 11.63
N SER A 310 8.23 22.16 12.10
CA SER A 310 9.49 22.50 11.47
C SER A 310 9.86 21.53 10.34
N LEU A 311 9.06 20.49 10.11
CA LEU A 311 9.29 19.50 9.06
C LEU A 311 8.93 20.08 7.69
N THR A 312 9.74 19.74 6.68
CA THR A 312 9.55 20.18 5.31
C THR A 312 9.89 19.07 4.33
N ASP A 313 9.05 18.89 3.31
CA ASP A 313 9.35 17.98 2.20
C ASP A 313 10.22 18.70 1.16
N ILE A 314 11.52 18.42 1.18
CA ILE A 314 12.57 19.19 0.47
C ILE A 314 12.44 19.14 -1.07
N LYS A 315 11.67 18.21 -1.64
CA LYS A 315 11.54 17.99 -3.09
C LYS A 315 10.12 18.12 -3.62
N LEU A 316 9.22 18.73 -2.85
CA LEU A 316 7.81 18.79 -3.21
C LEU A 316 7.49 19.96 -4.16
N GLN A 317 6.95 19.67 -5.34
CA GLN A 317 6.36 20.71 -6.19
C GLN A 317 5.07 21.27 -5.55
N PRO A 318 4.78 22.58 -5.64
CA PRO A 318 3.57 23.17 -5.06
C PRO A 318 2.24 22.67 -5.66
N ILE A 319 2.31 22.16 -6.89
CA ILE A 319 1.20 21.59 -7.64
C ILE A 319 1.61 20.17 -8.04
N GLY A 320 0.74 19.19 -7.78
CA GLY A 320 0.98 17.81 -8.16
C GLY A 320 0.81 17.55 -9.65
N PRO A 321 1.19 16.36 -10.14
CA PRO A 321 1.06 15.98 -11.55
C PRO A 321 -0.38 16.02 -12.06
N THR A 322 -1.37 15.89 -11.15
CA THR A 322 -2.81 15.98 -11.45
C THR A 322 -3.34 17.42 -11.47
N GLY A 323 -2.49 18.44 -11.28
CA GLY A 323 -2.89 19.84 -11.21
C GLY A 323 -3.45 20.28 -9.86
N VAL A 324 -3.58 19.38 -8.88
CA VAL A 324 -4.07 19.70 -7.53
C VAL A 324 -2.97 20.39 -6.71
N ARG A 325 -3.33 21.49 -6.03
CA ARG A 325 -2.40 22.18 -5.12
C ARG A 325 -2.06 21.30 -3.93
N ARG A 326 -0.82 21.39 -3.46
CA ARG A 326 -0.34 20.60 -2.34
C ARG A 326 -0.26 21.38 -1.05
N TYR A 327 -0.45 20.66 0.05
CA TYR A 327 -0.08 21.15 1.37
C TYR A 327 1.41 20.84 1.59
N PRO A 328 2.28 21.85 1.80
CA PRO A 328 3.72 21.72 1.55
C PRO A 328 4.54 21.12 2.70
N ARG A 329 3.91 20.74 3.83
CA ARG A 329 4.62 20.30 5.03
C ARG A 329 3.84 19.20 5.75
N PRO A 330 4.52 18.27 6.43
CA PRO A 330 3.88 17.37 7.38
C PRO A 330 3.10 18.16 8.43
N VAL A 331 1.83 17.80 8.61
CA VAL A 331 0.87 18.52 9.45
C VAL A 331 0.64 17.77 10.75
N PRO A 332 1.02 18.34 11.91
CA PRO A 332 0.58 17.87 13.20
C PRO A 332 -0.90 18.21 13.42
N VAL A 333 -1.68 17.26 13.92
CA VAL A 333 -3.02 17.47 14.45
C VAL A 333 -2.85 17.93 15.90
N GLU A 334 -3.21 19.18 16.21
CA GLU A 334 -3.05 19.77 17.55
C GLU A 334 -4.38 19.85 18.30
N ILE A 335 -5.34 20.61 17.75
CA ILE A 335 -6.66 20.82 18.39
C ILE A 335 -7.73 20.23 17.49
N VAL A 336 -8.33 19.12 17.90
CA VAL A 336 -9.50 18.54 17.24
C VAL A 336 -10.76 19.21 17.76
N HIS A 337 -11.53 19.84 16.89
CA HIS A 337 -12.80 20.49 17.22
C HIS A 337 -13.98 19.54 17.12
N LEU A 338 -13.95 18.67 16.10
CA LEU A 338 -15.07 17.82 15.74
C LEU A 338 -14.59 16.62 14.93
N THR A 339 -15.15 15.46 15.23
CA THR A 339 -15.14 14.29 14.36
C THR A 339 -16.58 13.88 14.08
N THR A 340 -16.96 13.77 12.80
CA THR A 340 -18.37 13.52 12.41
C THR A 340 -18.47 12.89 11.03
N PRO A 341 -19.46 12.02 10.76
CA PRO A 341 -19.75 11.55 9.40
C PRO A 341 -20.51 12.58 8.55
N SER A 342 -21.06 13.64 9.17
CA SER A 342 -21.99 14.59 8.54
C SER A 342 -21.32 15.91 8.19
N THR A 343 -21.46 16.32 6.92
CA THR A 343 -21.04 17.65 6.44
C THR A 343 -21.91 18.77 7.02
N ASP A 344 -23.19 18.51 7.31
CA ASP A 344 -24.09 19.50 7.92
C ASP A 344 -23.60 19.95 9.30
N ILE A 345 -23.13 19.01 10.13
CA ILE A 345 -22.59 19.32 11.47
C ILE A 345 -21.32 20.18 11.36
N ILE A 346 -20.50 19.96 10.32
CA ILE A 346 -19.31 20.78 10.06
C ILE A 346 -19.72 22.19 9.63
N VAL A 347 -20.74 22.32 8.78
CA VAL A 347 -21.30 23.61 8.37
C VAL A 347 -21.85 24.37 9.59
N GLU A 348 -22.59 23.71 10.48
CA GLU A 348 -23.08 24.31 11.72
C GLU A 348 -21.96 24.79 12.65
N LEU A 349 -20.89 23.99 12.78
CA LEU A 349 -19.69 24.38 13.52
C LEU A 349 -19.08 25.68 12.95
N CYS A 350 -18.95 25.76 11.62
CA CYS A 350 -18.40 26.94 10.96
C CYS A 350 -19.29 28.19 11.16
N LYS A 351 -20.63 28.02 11.12
CA LYS A 351 -21.58 29.12 11.38
C LYS A 351 -21.47 29.65 12.81
N LYS A 352 -21.48 28.75 13.79
CA LYS A 352 -21.34 29.14 15.22
C LYS A 352 -20.03 29.88 15.49
N ALA A 353 -18.94 29.43 14.87
CA ALA A 353 -17.67 30.12 14.97
C ALA A 353 -17.73 31.54 14.40
N ARG A 354 -18.30 31.72 13.19
CA ARG A 354 -18.48 33.03 12.57
C ARG A 354 -19.30 34.00 13.43
N GLU A 355 -20.35 33.50 14.09
CA GLU A 355 -21.20 34.29 15.00
C GLU A 355 -20.45 34.74 16.26
N GLY A 356 -19.62 33.87 16.84
CA GLY A 356 -18.83 34.16 18.04
C GLY A 356 -17.64 35.12 17.86
N PHE A 357 -17.35 35.58 16.63
CA PHE A 357 -16.34 36.63 16.36
C PHE A 357 -16.92 38.05 16.27
N ASN A 358 -18.24 38.21 16.37
CA ASN A 358 -18.92 39.50 16.23
C ASN A 358 -19.32 40.16 17.57
N ASP A 359 -18.95 39.58 18.70
CA ASP A 359 -19.00 40.18 20.04
C ASP A 359 -17.57 40.41 20.56
#